data_AF-A0A932HB45-F1
#
_entry.id   AF-A0A932HB45-F1
#
_cell.length_a   1.000
_cell.length_b   1.000
_cell.length_c   1.000
_cell.angle_alpha   90.00
_cell.angle_beta   90.00
_cell.angle_gamma   90.00
#
_symmetry.space_group_name_H-M   'P 1'
#
loop_
_entity.id
_entity.type
_entity.pdbx_description
1 polymer ?
#
loop_
_entity_poly.entity_id
_entity_poly.type
_entity_poly.pdbx_seq_one_letter_code
_entity_poly.pdbx_strand_id
1 'polypeptide(L)'
;MGIDTGGTFTDLVLCDLASGSYVYHKLPTTTSDPAKAVLDGIAEILDLAQTPRDRVQFMVLGTTLATNAVLERKCARTGMITTAGFRDILELARQRRPHVYNLEVPKPAPAAARDCRIEVGGRIAHDGSEIEPLHEDDVCNAVEVLRGNKVEAVAICMMHSYANPAHERRACDMVREMWPEAYVCTSSEVLPEFREFERFSTTTVNASLMPIMDRYLDRLERGVAELGIRAAPQVMQSNGGAVTPLAVRRVPANTFFSGPAGGVVGCVRLGAELGIGNLITFDMGGTSTDVCLVRDGEPAKKNVREIAGFPVRMRTVDIHTIGAGGGSIAWVDDGGLLKVGP
;
A
#
# COMPACT_ATOMS: atom_id res chain seq x y z
N MET A 1 -14.58 -14.54 8.62
CA MET A 1 -14.43 -14.66 7.16
C MET A 1 -13.10 -14.06 6.75
N GLY A 2 -12.23 -14.82 6.10
CA GLY A 2 -11.00 -14.31 5.49
C GLY A 2 -11.20 -14.18 3.99
N ILE A 3 -10.70 -13.11 3.40
CA ILE A 3 -10.83 -12.81 1.98
C ILE A 3 -9.44 -12.38 1.49
N ASP A 4 -8.96 -12.95 0.39
CA ASP A 4 -7.76 -12.48 -0.29
C ASP A 4 -8.07 -12.18 -1.76
N THR A 5 -7.71 -10.97 -2.21
CA THR A 5 -7.93 -10.53 -3.58
C THR A 5 -6.59 -10.46 -4.32
N GLY A 6 -6.34 -11.49 -5.13
CA GLY A 6 -5.21 -11.54 -6.05
C GLY A 6 -5.49 -10.85 -7.39
N GLY A 7 -4.56 -10.97 -8.33
CA GLY A 7 -4.73 -10.47 -9.71
C GLY A 7 -5.59 -11.37 -10.60
N THR A 8 -5.71 -12.67 -10.26
CA THR A 8 -6.42 -13.67 -11.08
C THR A 8 -7.69 -14.18 -10.41
N PHE A 9 -7.60 -14.50 -9.12
CA PHE A 9 -8.71 -15.05 -8.34
C PHE A 9 -8.85 -14.30 -7.03
N THR A 10 -10.09 -14.25 -6.55
CA THR A 10 -10.46 -13.86 -5.20
C THR A 10 -10.75 -15.13 -4.43
N ASP A 11 -10.09 -15.31 -3.29
CA ASP A 11 -10.18 -16.48 -2.44
C ASP A 11 -10.90 -16.11 -1.14
N LEU A 12 -11.87 -16.93 -0.72
CA LEU A 12 -12.65 -16.71 0.48
C LEU A 12 -12.64 -17.95 1.36
N VAL A 13 -12.54 -17.72 2.66
CA VAL A 13 -12.71 -18.74 3.69
C VAL A 13 -13.70 -18.27 4.74
N LEU A 14 -14.73 -19.06 4.95
CA LEU A 14 -15.69 -18.92 6.03
C LEU A 14 -15.38 -19.99 7.08
N CYS A 15 -15.31 -19.57 8.34
CA CYS A 15 -15.09 -20.46 9.47
C CYS A 15 -16.28 -20.32 10.41
N ASP A 16 -16.94 -21.44 10.71
CA ASP A 16 -17.93 -21.50 11.78
C ASP A 16 -17.22 -21.73 13.11
N LEU A 17 -17.29 -20.74 14.00
CA LEU A 17 -16.62 -20.79 15.30
C LEU A 17 -17.22 -21.81 16.27
N ALA A 18 -18.48 -22.24 16.06
CA ALA A 18 -19.13 -23.22 16.93
C ALA A 18 -18.70 -24.65 16.58
N SER A 19 -18.67 -24.99 15.29
CA SER A 19 -18.29 -26.32 14.81
C SER A 19 -16.81 -26.48 14.50
N GLY A 20 -16.09 -25.37 14.27
CA GLY A 20 -14.73 -25.36 13.74
C GLY A 20 -14.66 -25.73 12.25
N SER A 21 -15.80 -25.82 11.55
CA SER A 21 -15.84 -26.17 10.14
C SER A 21 -15.45 -24.99 9.24
N TYR A 22 -14.89 -25.32 8.08
CA TYR A 22 -14.48 -24.36 7.07
C TYR A 22 -15.27 -24.58 5.77
N VAL A 23 -15.67 -23.47 5.16
CA VAL A 23 -16.18 -23.42 3.79
C VAL A 23 -15.22 -22.56 2.98
N TYR A 24 -14.85 -23.04 1.80
CA TYR A 24 -13.93 -22.35 0.91
C TYR A 24 -14.67 -21.98 -0.36
N HIS A 25 -14.36 -20.82 -0.90
CA HIS A 25 -14.89 -20.37 -2.18
C HIS A 25 -13.83 -19.62 -2.96
N LYS A 26 -13.85 -19.78 -4.29
CA LYS A 26 -12.89 -19.15 -5.20
C LYS A 26 -13.62 -18.73 -6.46
N LEU A 27 -13.42 -17.48 -6.85
CA LEU A 27 -14.01 -16.91 -8.05
C LEU A 27 -13.01 -16.01 -8.79
N PRO A 28 -13.17 -15.81 -10.12
CA PRO A 28 -12.30 -14.92 -10.88
C PRO A 28 -12.34 -13.48 -10.35
N THR A 29 -11.19 -12.83 -10.25
CA THR A 29 -11.13 -11.41 -9.89
C THR A 29 -11.66 -10.55 -11.03
N THR A 30 -12.56 -9.62 -10.71
CA THR A 30 -13.05 -8.62 -11.66
C THR A 30 -12.08 -7.42 -11.63
N THR A 31 -11.12 -7.36 -12.54
CA THR A 31 -10.06 -6.33 -12.51
C THR A 31 -10.57 -4.90 -12.74
N SER A 32 -11.71 -4.75 -13.42
CA SER A 32 -12.38 -3.45 -13.63
C SER A 32 -13.11 -2.93 -12.39
N ASP A 33 -13.56 -3.83 -11.50
CA ASP A 33 -14.17 -3.52 -10.21
C ASP A 33 -13.79 -4.62 -9.20
N PRO A 34 -12.61 -4.50 -8.55
CA PRO A 34 -12.15 -5.50 -7.59
C PRO A 34 -13.10 -5.67 -6.39
N ALA A 35 -13.88 -4.65 -6.04
CA ALA A 35 -14.83 -4.75 -4.94
C ALA A 35 -16.01 -5.67 -5.31
N LYS A 36 -16.47 -5.64 -6.57
CA LYS A 36 -17.52 -6.53 -7.05
C LYS A 36 -17.19 -8.01 -6.84
N ALA A 37 -15.98 -8.45 -7.20
CA ALA A 37 -15.59 -9.86 -7.01
C ALA A 37 -15.58 -10.27 -5.53
N VAL A 38 -15.22 -9.35 -4.63
CA VAL A 38 -15.31 -9.61 -3.18
C VAL A 38 -16.77 -9.73 -2.74
N LEU A 39 -17.64 -8.82 -3.17
CA LEU A 39 -19.05 -8.81 -2.80
C LEU A 39 -19.82 -10.03 -3.33
N ASP A 40 -19.60 -10.38 -4.61
CA ASP A 40 -20.15 -11.58 -5.22
C ASP A 40 -19.69 -12.84 -4.46
N GLY A 41 -18.38 -12.92 -4.17
CA GLY A 41 -17.81 -14.02 -3.39
C GLY A 41 -18.39 -14.14 -1.98
N ILE A 42 -18.63 -13.02 -1.29
CA ILE A 42 -19.26 -12.99 0.03
C ILE A 42 -20.70 -13.53 -0.05
N ALA A 43 -21.48 -13.11 -1.04
CA ALA A 43 -22.84 -13.60 -1.22
C ALA A 43 -22.85 -15.11 -1.50
N GLU A 44 -22.03 -15.56 -2.46
CA GLU A 44 -21.94 -16.96 -2.88
C GLU A 44 -21.47 -17.88 -1.74
N ILE A 45 -20.43 -17.51 -0.99
CA ILE A 45 -19.94 -18.36 0.12
C ILE A 45 -20.96 -18.47 1.27
N LEU A 46 -21.73 -17.41 1.54
CA LEU A 46 -22.78 -17.45 2.56
C LEU A 46 -23.96 -18.31 2.12
N ASP A 47 -24.33 -18.28 0.84
CA ASP A 47 -25.36 -19.14 0.29
C ASP A 47 -24.92 -20.62 0.27
N LEU A 48 -23.67 -20.90 -0.12
CA LEU A 48 -23.07 -22.24 -0.06
C LEU A 48 -23.05 -22.80 1.37
N ALA A 49 -22.73 -21.95 2.35
CA ALA A 49 -22.71 -22.32 3.77
C ALA A 49 -24.10 -22.25 4.43
N GLN A 50 -25.15 -21.88 3.69
CA GLN A 50 -26.51 -21.66 4.19
C GLN A 50 -26.55 -20.77 5.45
N THR A 51 -25.65 -19.79 5.52
CA THR A 51 -25.40 -18.97 6.71
C THR A 51 -26.12 -17.63 6.60
N PRO A 52 -26.94 -17.24 7.59
CA PRO A 52 -27.54 -15.90 7.63
C PRO A 52 -26.47 -14.80 7.68
N ARG A 53 -26.73 -13.69 7.00
CA ARG A 53 -25.76 -12.59 6.79
C ARG A 53 -25.42 -11.86 8.10
N ASP A 54 -26.39 -11.81 9.02
CA ASP A 54 -26.26 -11.24 10.36
C ASP A 54 -25.41 -12.10 11.31
N ARG A 55 -25.06 -13.33 10.93
CA ARG A 55 -24.15 -14.21 11.68
C ARG A 55 -22.67 -13.96 11.39
N VAL A 56 -22.34 -13.17 10.38
CA VAL A 56 -20.96 -12.76 10.11
C VAL A 56 -20.53 -11.78 11.20
N GLN A 57 -19.66 -12.24 12.11
CA GLN A 57 -19.16 -11.42 13.23
C GLN A 57 -17.85 -10.69 12.92
N PHE A 58 -17.05 -11.25 12.02
CA PHE A 58 -15.72 -10.71 11.69
C PHE A 58 -15.36 -11.03 10.25
N MET A 59 -14.83 -10.04 9.55
CA MET A 59 -14.28 -10.22 8.21
C MET A 59 -12.99 -9.42 8.03
N VAL A 60 -12.01 -10.04 7.38
CA VAL A 60 -10.71 -9.44 7.08
C VAL A 60 -10.37 -9.67 5.62
N LEU A 61 -9.88 -8.62 4.96
CA LEU A 61 -9.54 -8.58 3.55
C LEU A 61 -8.04 -8.33 3.36
N GLY A 62 -7.35 -9.25 2.69
CA GLY A 62 -6.09 -9.01 2.00
C GLY A 62 -6.35 -8.56 0.56
N THR A 63 -5.55 -7.63 0.05
CA THR A 63 -5.68 -7.16 -1.33
C THR A 63 -4.33 -6.81 -1.93
N THR A 64 -4.20 -7.12 -3.22
CA THR A 64 -3.05 -6.74 -4.05
C THR A 64 -3.26 -5.40 -4.78
N LEU A 65 -4.41 -4.74 -4.59
CA LEU A 65 -4.79 -3.52 -5.31
C LEU A 65 -3.74 -2.41 -5.21
N ALA A 66 -3.27 -2.10 -3.99
CA ALA A 66 -2.26 -1.06 -3.78
C ALA A 66 -0.95 -1.41 -4.49
N THR A 67 -0.47 -2.64 -4.35
CA THR A 67 0.77 -3.12 -4.99
C THR A 67 0.67 -3.02 -6.51
N ASN A 68 -0.42 -3.54 -7.10
CA ASN A 68 -0.62 -3.53 -8.55
C ASN A 68 -0.79 -2.12 -9.10
N ALA A 69 -1.47 -1.22 -8.39
CA ALA A 69 -1.63 0.16 -8.82
C ALA A 69 -0.26 0.86 -9.03
N VAL A 70 0.69 0.63 -8.11
CA VAL A 70 2.05 1.21 -8.23
C VAL A 70 2.85 0.53 -9.33
N LEU A 71 2.82 -0.81 -9.40
CA LEU A 71 3.58 -1.57 -10.42
C LEU A 71 3.09 -1.26 -11.84
N GLU A 72 1.78 -1.15 -12.04
CA GLU A 72 1.15 -0.86 -13.33
C GLU A 72 1.11 0.65 -13.65
N ARG A 73 1.62 1.50 -12.75
CA ARG A 73 1.57 2.97 -12.85
C ARG A 73 0.14 3.52 -13.04
N LYS A 74 -0.85 2.85 -12.46
CA LYS A 74 -2.26 3.27 -12.43
C LYS A 74 -2.57 4.04 -11.14
N CYS A 75 -1.61 4.84 -10.68
CA CYS A 75 -1.75 5.68 -9.49
C CYS A 75 -2.46 7.01 -9.83
N ALA A 76 -3.04 7.65 -8.82
CA ALA A 76 -3.64 8.97 -9.01
C ALA A 76 -2.57 10.03 -9.30
N ARG A 77 -2.92 11.05 -10.10
CA ARG A 77 -1.99 12.15 -10.38
C ARG A 77 -1.69 12.88 -9.08
N THR A 78 -0.41 12.90 -8.68
CA THR A 78 0.01 13.33 -7.34
C THR A 78 0.89 14.57 -7.41
N GLY A 79 0.61 15.51 -6.52
CA GLY A 79 1.44 16.69 -6.27
C GLY A 79 2.23 16.54 -4.97
N MET A 80 3.34 17.27 -4.87
CA MET A 80 4.12 17.39 -3.64
C MET A 80 4.30 18.87 -3.30
N ILE A 81 3.95 19.25 -2.07
CA ILE A 81 4.33 20.54 -1.50
C ILE A 81 5.52 20.29 -0.58
N THR A 82 6.63 21.00 -0.77
CA THR A 82 7.86 20.81 -0.02
C THR A 82 8.51 22.13 0.37
N THR A 83 9.43 22.08 1.32
CA THR A 83 10.23 23.24 1.70
C THR A 83 11.07 23.74 0.52
N ALA A 84 11.22 25.05 0.38
CA ALA A 84 12.06 25.66 -0.64
C ALA A 84 13.50 25.14 -0.65
N GLY A 85 14.05 24.89 -1.83
CA GLY A 85 15.34 24.26 -2.08
C GLY A 85 15.32 22.73 -2.14
N PHE A 86 14.17 22.10 -1.91
CA PHE A 86 14.04 20.64 -1.80
C PHE A 86 13.10 20.01 -2.83
N ARG A 87 12.65 20.78 -3.84
CA ARG A 87 11.79 20.31 -4.95
C ARG A 87 12.25 19.01 -5.60
N ASP A 88 13.56 18.87 -5.80
CA ASP A 88 14.14 17.81 -6.63
C ASP A 88 14.68 16.63 -5.81
N ILE A 89 14.36 16.52 -4.50
CA ILE A 89 14.74 15.36 -3.66
C ILE A 89 14.40 14.02 -4.35
N LEU A 90 13.18 13.88 -4.87
CA LEU A 90 12.73 12.63 -5.49
C LEU A 90 13.52 12.33 -6.79
N GLU A 91 13.89 13.38 -7.51
CA GLU A 91 14.67 13.31 -8.77
C GLU A 91 16.16 13.07 -8.53
N LEU A 92 16.70 13.47 -7.38
CA LEU A 92 18.09 13.21 -7.02
C LEU A 92 18.24 11.85 -6.34
N ALA A 93 17.24 11.46 -5.56
CA ALA A 93 17.23 10.25 -4.75
C ALA A 93 18.49 10.14 -3.86
N ARG A 94 19.20 9.01 -3.96
CA ARG A 94 20.49 8.77 -3.29
C ARG A 94 21.64 8.57 -4.27
N GLN A 95 21.43 8.86 -5.56
CA GLN A 95 22.39 8.61 -6.64
C GLN A 95 22.99 7.19 -6.64
N ARG A 96 22.25 6.21 -6.10
CA ARG A 96 22.65 4.79 -6.09
C ARG A 96 22.37 4.20 -7.46
N ARG A 97 23.38 3.55 -8.06
CA ARG A 97 23.22 2.81 -9.31
C ARG A 97 22.74 1.38 -8.98
N PRO A 98 21.54 0.97 -9.43
CA PRO A 98 21.04 -0.39 -9.16
C PRO A 98 21.89 -1.46 -9.87
N HIS A 99 22.42 -1.16 -11.06
CA HIS A 99 23.35 -2.03 -11.79
C HIS A 99 24.63 -1.24 -12.09
N VAL A 100 25.73 -1.57 -11.41
CA VAL A 100 27.00 -0.82 -11.49
C VAL A 100 27.56 -0.75 -12.92
N TYR A 101 27.33 -1.80 -13.71
CA TYR A 101 27.87 -1.96 -15.07
C TYR A 101 26.91 -1.58 -16.19
N ASN A 102 25.64 -1.31 -15.89
CA ASN A 102 24.68 -0.87 -16.89
C ASN A 102 24.52 0.65 -16.83
N LEU A 103 25.11 1.35 -17.80
CA LEU A 103 25.08 2.82 -17.88
C LEU A 103 23.75 3.36 -18.42
N GLU A 104 22.91 2.52 -19.00
CA GLU A 104 21.66 2.90 -19.69
C GLU A 104 20.41 2.64 -18.83
N VAL A 105 20.56 2.31 -17.54
CA VAL A 105 19.42 2.00 -16.68
C VAL A 105 18.55 3.25 -16.51
N PRO A 106 17.28 3.22 -16.95
CA PRO A 106 16.39 4.34 -16.77
C PRO A 106 16.07 4.51 -15.28
N LYS A 107 16.05 5.76 -14.82
CA LYS A 107 15.62 6.07 -13.46
C LYS A 107 14.10 5.87 -13.34
N PRO A 108 13.61 5.22 -12.28
CA PRO A 108 12.18 5.18 -11.98
C PRO A 108 11.59 6.60 -11.90
N ALA A 109 10.42 6.81 -12.51
CA ALA A 109 9.73 8.10 -12.52
C ALA A 109 9.00 8.32 -11.17
N PRO A 110 9.28 9.39 -10.42
CA PRO A 110 8.66 9.64 -9.12
C PRO A 110 7.13 9.72 -9.18
N ALA A 111 6.46 9.33 -8.10
CA ALA A 111 5.00 9.43 -7.99
C ALA A 111 4.46 10.85 -8.22
N ALA A 112 5.25 11.87 -7.82
CA ALA A 112 4.98 13.28 -8.14
C ALA A 112 5.91 13.79 -9.25
N ALA A 113 5.33 14.08 -10.42
CA ALA A 113 6.04 14.66 -11.56
C ALA A 113 6.58 16.07 -11.23
N ARG A 114 7.66 16.49 -11.88
CA ARG A 114 8.41 17.71 -11.51
C ARG A 114 7.60 18.99 -11.57
N ASP A 115 6.72 19.11 -12.55
CA ASP A 115 5.74 20.20 -12.70
C ASP A 115 4.71 20.23 -11.56
N CYS A 116 4.52 19.12 -10.86
CA CYS A 116 3.63 18.96 -9.72
C CYS A 116 4.37 18.96 -8.36
N ARG A 117 5.65 19.37 -8.32
CA ARG A 117 6.42 19.56 -7.07
C ARG A 117 6.59 21.05 -6.82
N ILE A 118 5.91 21.59 -5.81
CA ILE A 118 5.88 23.03 -5.50
C ILE A 118 6.63 23.30 -4.21
N GLU A 119 7.42 24.36 -4.23
CA GLU A 119 8.20 24.82 -3.09
C GLU A 119 7.43 25.88 -2.33
N VAL A 120 7.53 25.82 -1.00
CA VAL A 120 6.92 26.76 -0.06
C VAL A 120 8.00 27.25 0.90
N GLY A 121 8.00 28.56 1.18
CA GLY A 121 8.89 29.17 2.15
C GLY A 121 8.59 28.78 3.60
N GLY A 122 9.51 29.10 4.51
CA GLY A 122 9.50 28.63 5.89
C GLY A 122 10.50 27.51 6.13
N ARG A 123 10.97 27.40 7.38
CA ARG A 123 12.03 26.46 7.75
C ARG A 123 11.95 26.02 9.20
N ILE A 124 12.00 24.71 9.40
CA ILE A 124 12.22 24.06 10.69
C ILE A 124 13.65 23.53 10.74
N ALA A 125 14.33 23.74 11.87
CA ALA A 125 15.66 23.22 12.17
C ALA A 125 15.63 21.73 12.53
N HIS A 126 16.80 21.08 12.57
CA HIS A 126 16.90 19.66 12.93
C HIS A 126 16.48 19.33 14.37
N ASP A 127 16.52 20.32 15.28
CA ASP A 127 16.07 20.21 16.68
C ASP A 127 14.58 20.54 16.86
N GLY A 128 13.88 20.88 15.78
CA GLY A 128 12.47 21.24 15.79
C GLY A 128 12.18 22.73 16.02
N SER A 129 13.21 23.57 16.26
CA SER A 129 13.02 25.02 16.35
C SER A 129 12.62 25.63 15.00
N GLU A 130 11.77 26.66 15.03
CA GLU A 130 11.36 27.39 13.83
C GLU A 130 12.41 28.46 13.49
N ILE A 131 12.99 28.34 12.30
CA ILE A 131 13.97 29.30 11.76
C ILE A 131 13.24 30.42 11.01
N GLU A 132 12.24 30.05 10.21
CA GLU A 132 11.45 30.97 9.39
C GLU A 132 10.00 30.47 9.41
N PRO A 133 9.00 31.35 9.64
CA PRO A 133 7.60 30.95 9.67
C PRO A 133 7.15 30.43 8.30
N LEU A 134 6.14 29.56 8.29
CA LEU A 134 5.53 29.07 7.06
C LEU A 134 5.00 30.25 6.24
N HIS A 135 5.37 30.31 4.96
CA HIS A 135 4.82 31.30 4.04
C HIS A 135 3.47 30.82 3.51
N GLU A 136 2.39 31.27 4.13
CA GLU A 136 1.03 30.81 3.80
C GLU A 136 0.62 31.16 2.37
N ASP A 137 1.03 32.32 1.83
CA ASP A 137 0.74 32.71 0.45
C ASP A 137 1.35 31.73 -0.58
N ASP A 138 2.52 31.16 -0.28
CA ASP A 138 3.14 30.13 -1.13
C ASP A 138 2.30 28.84 -1.14
N VAL A 139 1.69 28.48 0.00
CA VAL A 139 0.77 27.33 0.09
C VAL A 139 -0.46 27.58 -0.77
N CYS A 140 -1.04 28.78 -0.71
CA CYS A 140 -2.17 29.17 -1.55
C CYS A 140 -1.83 29.04 -3.04
N ASN A 141 -0.69 29.59 -3.46
CA ASN A 141 -0.20 29.48 -4.83
C ASN A 141 0.04 28.02 -5.25
N ALA A 142 0.60 27.21 -4.36
CA ALA A 142 0.82 25.79 -4.62
C ALA A 142 -0.49 25.05 -4.88
N VAL A 143 -1.56 25.32 -4.11
CA VAL A 143 -2.88 24.73 -4.33
C VAL A 143 -3.42 25.09 -5.72
N GLU A 144 -3.33 26.35 -6.13
CA GLU A 144 -3.79 26.78 -7.46
C GLU A 144 -3.04 26.08 -8.59
N VAL A 145 -1.70 26.01 -8.51
CA VAL A 145 -0.88 25.33 -9.51
C VAL A 145 -1.21 23.84 -9.59
N LEU A 146 -1.32 23.16 -8.44
CA LEU A 146 -1.64 21.73 -8.40
C LEU A 146 -3.05 21.44 -8.94
N ARG A 147 -4.03 22.32 -8.66
CA ARG A 147 -5.38 22.23 -9.22
C ARG A 147 -5.39 22.43 -10.73
N GLY A 148 -4.65 23.42 -11.24
CA GLY A 148 -4.46 23.64 -12.67
C GLY A 148 -3.83 22.45 -13.38
N ASN A 149 -2.92 21.76 -12.69
CA ASN A 149 -2.31 20.51 -13.14
C ASN A 149 -3.20 19.27 -12.95
N LYS A 150 -4.47 19.40 -12.55
CA LYS A 150 -5.40 18.26 -12.40
C LYS A 150 -4.84 17.16 -11.46
N VAL A 151 -4.12 17.56 -10.42
CA VAL A 151 -3.73 16.65 -9.35
C VAL A 151 -4.97 16.16 -8.61
N GLU A 152 -4.98 14.90 -8.16
CA GLU A 152 -6.03 14.33 -7.31
C GLU A 152 -5.58 14.23 -5.84
N ALA A 153 -4.27 14.03 -5.61
CA ALA A 153 -3.72 13.83 -4.28
C ALA A 153 -2.46 14.70 -4.03
N VAL A 154 -2.33 15.24 -2.83
CA VAL A 154 -1.24 16.12 -2.41
C VAL A 154 -0.47 15.49 -1.24
N ALA A 155 0.83 15.33 -1.42
CA ALA A 155 1.76 14.98 -0.35
C ALA A 155 2.44 16.24 0.18
N ILE A 156 2.33 16.50 1.48
CA ILE A 156 3.04 17.61 2.13
C ILE A 156 4.27 17.06 2.83
N CYS A 157 5.43 17.47 2.33
CA CYS A 157 6.73 16.90 2.64
C CYS A 157 7.69 18.03 3.03
N MET A 158 7.70 18.42 4.31
CA MET A 158 8.60 19.47 4.80
C MET A 158 9.86 18.87 5.42
N MET A 159 10.96 19.62 5.34
CA MET A 159 12.19 19.26 6.05
C MET A 159 11.96 19.29 7.57
N HIS A 160 12.54 18.32 8.27
CA HIS A 160 12.48 18.20 9.73
C HIS A 160 11.08 18.11 10.36
N SER A 161 10.04 17.79 9.56
CA SER A 161 8.68 17.59 10.07
C SER A 161 8.53 16.43 11.07
N TYR A 162 9.47 15.47 11.07
CA TYR A 162 9.56 14.43 12.09
C TYR A 162 9.93 14.99 13.48
N ALA A 163 10.62 16.13 13.54
CA ALA A 163 11.00 16.80 14.79
C ALA A 163 9.93 17.82 15.21
N ASN A 164 9.43 18.62 14.25
CA ASN A 164 8.32 19.54 14.47
C ASN A 164 7.38 19.57 13.25
N PRO A 165 6.19 18.94 13.34
CA PRO A 165 5.24 18.85 12.23
C PRO A 165 4.33 20.09 12.06
N ALA A 166 4.59 21.20 12.76
CA ALA A 166 3.72 22.39 12.74
C ALA A 166 3.46 22.92 11.32
N HIS A 167 4.50 23.09 10.50
CA HIS A 167 4.35 23.57 9.12
C HIS A 167 3.55 22.61 8.23
N GLU A 168 3.78 21.31 8.36
CA GLU A 168 3.01 20.34 7.57
C GLU A 168 1.54 20.31 7.97
N ARG A 169 1.24 20.38 9.27
CA ARG A 169 -0.15 20.44 9.76
C ARG A 169 -0.84 21.70 9.25
N ARG A 170 -0.21 22.87 9.40
CA ARG A 170 -0.80 24.14 8.93
C ARG A 170 -1.04 24.11 7.43
N ALA A 171 -0.07 23.70 6.63
CA ALA A 171 -0.24 23.57 5.18
C ALA A 171 -1.33 22.54 4.83
N CYS A 172 -1.45 21.44 5.57
CA CYS A 172 -2.50 20.45 5.37
C CYS A 172 -3.90 21.01 5.63
N ASP A 173 -4.06 21.78 6.71
CA ASP A 173 -5.33 22.41 7.05
C ASP A 173 -5.74 23.42 5.98
N MET A 174 -4.80 24.25 5.50
CA MET A 174 -5.04 25.18 4.40
C MET A 174 -5.44 24.45 3.10
N VAL A 175 -4.76 23.36 2.74
CA VAL A 175 -5.13 22.56 1.57
C VAL A 175 -6.56 22.01 1.70
N ARG A 176 -6.94 21.51 2.89
CA ARG A 176 -8.31 21.00 3.14
C ARG A 176 -9.36 22.10 3.10
N GLU A 177 -9.05 23.30 3.58
CA GLU A 177 -9.95 24.46 3.56
C GLU A 177 -10.17 24.97 2.12
N MET A 178 -9.10 25.09 1.33
CA MET A 178 -9.14 25.65 -0.03
C MET A 178 -9.56 24.64 -1.09
N TRP A 179 -9.28 23.35 -0.87
CA TRP A 179 -9.52 22.28 -1.82
C TRP A 179 -10.03 21.01 -1.10
N PRO A 180 -11.30 21.03 -0.62
CA PRO A 180 -11.86 19.94 0.18
C PRO A 180 -11.92 18.59 -0.53
N GLU A 181 -11.96 18.58 -1.87
CA GLU A 181 -12.01 17.37 -2.68
C GLU A 181 -10.63 16.71 -2.88
N ALA A 182 -9.53 17.40 -2.56
CA ALA A 182 -8.21 16.80 -2.67
C ALA A 182 -7.94 15.79 -1.55
N TYR A 183 -7.35 14.68 -1.94
CA TYR A 183 -6.73 13.77 -0.98
C TYR A 183 -5.42 14.39 -0.50
N VAL A 184 -5.24 14.55 0.81
CA VAL A 184 -4.01 15.15 1.36
C VAL A 184 -3.47 14.36 2.54
N CYS A 185 -2.15 14.14 2.53
CA CYS A 185 -1.43 13.55 3.66
C CYS A 185 -0.11 14.29 3.91
N THR A 186 0.37 14.21 5.15
CA THR A 186 1.62 14.82 5.58
C THR A 186 2.68 13.75 5.81
N SER A 187 3.93 14.09 5.56
CA SER A 187 5.03 13.14 5.73
C SER A 187 5.29 12.79 7.20
N SER A 188 4.93 13.67 8.12
CA SER A 188 4.92 13.45 9.57
C SER A 188 3.81 12.51 10.05
N GLU A 189 2.69 12.40 9.34
CA GLU A 189 1.67 11.38 9.65
C GLU A 189 2.03 10.02 9.03
N VAL A 190 2.57 10.02 7.81
CA VAL A 190 2.87 8.77 7.07
C VAL A 190 4.14 8.09 7.58
N LEU A 191 5.23 8.84 7.75
CA LEU A 191 6.52 8.32 8.18
C LEU A 191 7.31 9.38 8.97
N PRO A 192 7.08 9.54 10.29
CA PRO A 192 7.77 10.52 11.14
C PRO A 192 9.22 10.09 11.47
N GLU A 193 10.05 9.86 10.45
CA GLU A 193 11.44 9.45 10.59
C GLU A 193 12.42 10.42 9.91
N PHE A 194 13.65 10.43 10.42
CA PHE A 194 14.80 11.06 9.78
C PHE A 194 15.10 10.43 8.41
N ARG A 195 15.65 11.23 7.49
CA ARG A 195 15.92 11.00 6.05
C ARG A 195 14.75 11.32 5.12
N GLU A 196 14.89 12.48 4.49
CA GLU A 196 13.91 13.13 3.60
C GLU A 196 13.58 12.33 2.34
N PHE A 197 14.55 11.74 1.63
CA PHE A 197 14.23 10.99 0.40
C PHE A 197 13.29 9.82 0.66
N GLU A 198 13.61 8.93 1.60
CA GLU A 198 12.76 7.78 1.91
C GLU A 198 11.40 8.22 2.48
N ARG A 199 11.38 9.26 3.31
CA ARG A 199 10.13 9.84 3.84
C ARG A 199 9.26 10.42 2.73
N PHE A 200 9.83 11.21 1.83
CA PHE A 200 9.10 11.89 0.76
C PHE A 200 8.64 10.87 -0.29
N SER A 201 9.48 9.89 -0.61
CA SER A 201 9.14 8.77 -1.48
C SER A 201 7.95 7.98 -0.93
N THR A 202 8.01 7.57 0.34
CA THR A 202 6.90 6.87 1.01
C THR A 202 5.62 7.70 1.02
N THR A 203 5.72 9.00 1.35
CA THR A 203 4.55 9.89 1.47
C THR A 203 3.90 10.16 0.11
N THR A 204 4.69 10.38 -0.94
CA THR A 204 4.16 10.59 -2.30
C THR A 204 3.55 9.33 -2.89
N VAL A 205 4.15 8.15 -2.66
CA VAL A 205 3.52 6.87 -3.01
C VAL A 205 2.21 6.68 -2.24
N ASN A 206 2.20 6.98 -0.93
CA ASN A 206 0.98 6.91 -0.13
C ASN A 206 -0.13 7.82 -0.66
N ALA A 207 0.17 9.09 -0.94
CA ALA A 207 -0.78 10.05 -1.51
C ALA A 207 -1.36 9.54 -2.84
N SER A 208 -0.52 8.98 -3.71
CA SER A 208 -0.93 8.46 -5.02
C SER A 208 -1.92 7.28 -4.95
N LEU A 209 -1.97 6.60 -3.80
CA LEU A 209 -2.85 5.46 -3.53
C LEU A 209 -4.15 5.86 -2.82
N MET A 210 -4.19 7.02 -2.16
CA MET A 210 -5.36 7.44 -1.37
C MET A 210 -6.65 7.44 -2.20
N PRO A 211 -6.72 8.03 -3.42
CA PRO A 211 -7.97 8.06 -4.18
C PRO A 211 -8.44 6.67 -4.63
N ILE A 212 -7.48 5.78 -4.92
CA ILE A 212 -7.75 4.44 -5.41
C ILE A 212 -8.33 3.58 -4.29
N MET A 213 -7.65 3.60 -3.15
CA MET A 213 -8.08 2.83 -1.97
C MET A 213 -9.37 3.38 -1.38
N ASP A 214 -9.56 4.69 -1.38
CA ASP A 214 -10.80 5.29 -0.86
C ASP A 214 -12.03 4.86 -1.67
N ARG A 215 -11.98 4.97 -3.01
CA ARG A 215 -13.06 4.51 -3.89
C ARG A 215 -13.34 3.02 -3.74
N TYR A 216 -12.29 2.20 -3.64
CA TYR A 216 -12.42 0.76 -3.44
C TYR A 216 -13.10 0.42 -2.11
N LEU A 217 -12.63 1.04 -1.02
CA LEU A 217 -13.17 0.79 0.32
C LEU A 217 -14.59 1.32 0.48
N ASP A 218 -14.93 2.47 -0.12
CA ASP A 218 -16.30 3.00 -0.12
C ASP A 218 -17.26 2.05 -0.84
N ARG A 219 -16.87 1.54 -2.01
CA ARG A 219 -17.66 0.54 -2.74
C ARG A 219 -17.85 -0.74 -1.93
N LEU A 220 -16.78 -1.22 -1.28
CA LEU A 220 -16.81 -2.42 -0.45
C LEU A 220 -17.71 -2.24 0.78
N GLU A 221 -17.55 -1.17 1.55
CA GLU A 221 -18.32 -0.91 2.76
C GLU A 221 -19.82 -0.79 2.45
N ARG A 222 -20.18 -0.06 1.39
CA ARG A 222 -21.58 0.04 0.93
C ARG A 222 -22.12 -1.31 0.51
N GLY A 223 -21.38 -2.06 -0.30
CA GLY A 223 -21.81 -3.37 -0.77
C GLY A 223 -22.00 -4.38 0.37
N VAL A 224 -21.10 -4.40 1.36
CA VAL A 224 -21.24 -5.26 2.56
C VAL A 224 -22.50 -4.88 3.36
N ALA A 225 -22.78 -3.59 3.51
CA ALA A 225 -23.99 -3.12 4.17
C ALA A 225 -25.26 -3.47 3.38
N GLU A 226 -25.25 -3.33 2.05
CA GLU A 226 -26.34 -3.72 1.15
C GLU A 226 -26.64 -5.22 1.19
N LEU A 227 -25.62 -6.06 1.42
CA LEU A 227 -25.78 -7.50 1.67
C LEU A 227 -26.39 -7.82 3.05
N GLY A 228 -26.62 -6.82 3.91
CA GLY A 228 -27.20 -7.00 5.24
C GLY A 228 -26.21 -7.53 6.29
N ILE A 229 -24.91 -7.42 6.04
CA ILE A 229 -23.86 -7.82 6.99
C ILE A 229 -23.57 -6.66 7.94
N ARG A 230 -23.61 -6.93 9.25
CA ARG A 230 -23.38 -5.90 10.29
C ARG A 230 -21.90 -5.71 10.63
N ALA A 231 -21.07 -6.71 10.40
CA ALA A 231 -19.63 -6.61 10.65
C ALA A 231 -18.98 -5.68 9.63
N ALA A 232 -18.28 -4.66 10.12
CA ALA A 232 -17.48 -3.79 9.27
C ALA A 232 -16.24 -4.55 8.75
N PRO A 233 -15.90 -4.44 7.46
CA PRO A 233 -14.71 -5.09 6.92
C PRO A 233 -13.44 -4.53 7.54
N GLN A 234 -12.55 -5.41 7.98
CA GLN A 234 -11.17 -5.05 8.32
C GLN A 234 -10.27 -5.31 7.11
N VAL A 235 -9.17 -4.57 7.04
CA VAL A 235 -8.17 -4.71 5.98
C VAL A 235 -6.85 -5.15 6.58
N MET A 236 -6.26 -6.19 6.00
CA MET A 236 -4.97 -6.73 6.39
C MET A 236 -3.85 -5.73 6.03
N GLN A 237 -2.85 -5.64 6.89
CA GLN A 237 -1.67 -4.80 6.71
C GLN A 237 -0.43 -5.65 6.40
N SER A 238 0.58 -5.02 5.82
CA SER A 238 1.89 -5.63 5.52
C SER A 238 2.61 -6.19 6.75
N ASN A 239 2.26 -5.72 7.95
CA ASN A 239 2.84 -6.17 9.22
C ASN A 239 2.13 -7.40 9.82
N GLY A 240 1.10 -7.94 9.16
CA GLY A 240 0.29 -9.07 9.63
C GLY A 240 -0.86 -8.71 10.57
N GLY A 241 -1.08 -7.43 10.87
CA GLY A 241 -2.25 -6.93 11.60
C GLY A 241 -3.43 -6.60 10.69
N ALA A 242 -4.61 -6.39 11.28
CA ALA A 242 -5.80 -5.92 10.57
C ALA A 242 -6.29 -4.59 11.14
N VAL A 243 -6.76 -3.69 10.28
CA VAL A 243 -7.21 -2.34 10.66
C VAL A 243 -8.50 -1.95 9.94
N THR A 244 -9.13 -0.88 10.41
CA THR A 244 -10.36 -0.38 9.81
C THR A 244 -10.10 0.26 8.43
N PRO A 245 -11.12 0.33 7.55
CA PRO A 245 -11.01 1.02 6.26
C PRO A 245 -10.63 2.49 6.43
N LEU A 246 -11.14 3.14 7.48
CA LEU A 246 -10.77 4.52 7.83
C LEU A 246 -9.26 4.68 8.07
N ALA A 247 -8.63 3.73 8.76
CA ALA A 247 -7.18 3.76 8.98
C ALA A 247 -6.41 3.56 7.66
N VAL A 248 -6.89 2.67 6.79
CA VAL A 248 -6.29 2.46 5.46
C VAL A 248 -6.40 3.68 4.58
N ARG A 249 -7.52 4.40 4.59
CA ARG A 249 -7.70 5.64 3.80
C ARG A 249 -6.64 6.70 4.11
N ARG A 250 -6.13 6.74 5.35
CA ARG A 250 -5.06 7.66 5.77
C ARG A 250 -3.69 7.21 5.28
N VAL A 251 -3.39 5.92 5.43
CA VAL A 251 -2.06 5.36 5.09
C VAL A 251 -2.20 4.07 4.27
N PRO A 252 -2.69 4.16 3.01
CA PRO A 252 -2.90 2.98 2.16
C PRO A 252 -1.63 2.20 1.86
N ALA A 253 -0.46 2.83 1.95
CA ALA A 253 0.83 2.16 1.77
C ALA A 253 1.01 0.95 2.73
N ASN A 254 0.38 0.97 3.92
CA ASN A 254 0.44 -0.15 4.86
C ASN A 254 -0.30 -1.41 4.39
N THR A 255 -0.96 -1.40 3.23
CA THR A 255 -1.66 -2.56 2.66
C THR A 255 -0.84 -3.30 1.61
N PHE A 256 0.36 -2.81 1.27
CA PHE A 256 1.24 -3.48 0.33
C PHE A 256 1.53 -4.92 0.79
N PHE A 257 1.33 -5.91 -0.09
CA PHE A 257 1.56 -7.32 0.24
C PHE A 257 0.75 -7.81 1.46
N SER A 258 -0.43 -7.23 1.69
CA SER A 258 -1.32 -7.64 2.78
C SER A 258 -1.82 -9.08 2.64
N GLY A 259 -2.09 -9.55 1.42
CA GLY A 259 -2.47 -10.96 1.15
C GLY A 259 -1.40 -11.95 1.63
N PRO A 260 -0.17 -11.90 1.08
CA PRO A 260 0.93 -12.76 1.53
C PRO A 260 1.24 -12.63 3.03
N ALA A 261 1.13 -11.44 3.62
CA ALA A 261 1.31 -11.25 5.05
C ALA A 261 0.26 -12.04 5.87
N GLY A 262 -0.99 -12.09 5.42
CA GLY A 262 -2.03 -12.93 6.01
C GLY A 262 -1.71 -14.42 5.92
N GLY A 263 -1.16 -14.89 4.79
CA GLY A 263 -0.67 -16.26 4.62
C GLY A 263 0.43 -16.60 5.63
N VAL A 264 1.41 -15.71 5.81
CA VAL A 264 2.48 -15.90 6.80
C VAL A 264 1.93 -15.98 8.22
N VAL A 265 1.02 -15.08 8.60
CA VAL A 265 0.37 -15.10 9.94
C VAL A 265 -0.39 -16.41 10.15
N GLY A 266 -1.10 -16.90 9.12
CA GLY A 266 -1.75 -18.21 9.15
C GLY A 266 -0.77 -19.36 9.37
N CYS A 267 0.36 -19.37 8.65
CA CYS A 267 1.41 -20.37 8.83
C CYS A 267 2.05 -20.32 10.22
N VAL A 268 2.28 -19.12 10.78
CA VAL A 268 2.79 -18.96 12.16
C VAL A 268 1.83 -19.57 13.16
N ARG A 269 0.52 -19.30 13.01
CA ARG A 269 -0.50 -19.88 13.89
C ARG A 269 -0.55 -21.40 13.79
N LEU A 270 -0.55 -21.94 12.58
CA LEU A 270 -0.54 -23.39 12.34
C LEU A 270 0.75 -24.04 12.87
N GLY A 271 1.90 -23.39 12.66
CA GLY A 271 3.18 -23.83 13.20
C GLY A 271 3.16 -23.93 14.73
N ALA A 272 2.60 -22.93 15.42
CA ALA A 272 2.44 -22.97 16.87
C ALA A 272 1.56 -24.14 17.35
N GLU A 273 0.47 -24.46 16.64
CA GLU A 273 -0.40 -25.61 16.94
C GLU A 273 0.30 -26.96 16.72
N LEU A 274 1.21 -27.02 15.74
CA LEU A 274 2.01 -28.21 15.42
C LEU A 274 3.31 -28.31 16.22
N GLY A 275 3.65 -27.32 17.06
CA GLY A 275 4.93 -27.26 17.76
C GLY A 275 6.14 -26.97 16.85
N ILE A 276 5.91 -26.37 15.68
CA ILE A 276 6.91 -26.01 14.68
C ILE A 276 7.15 -24.49 14.75
N GLY A 277 8.21 -24.08 15.44
CA GLY A 277 8.60 -22.66 15.54
C GLY A 277 9.44 -22.14 14.36
N ASN A 278 10.09 -23.04 13.61
CA ASN A 278 10.97 -22.67 12.50
C ASN A 278 10.39 -23.21 11.20
N LEU A 279 9.99 -22.32 10.28
CA LEU A 279 9.38 -22.70 9.01
C LEU A 279 9.71 -21.69 7.90
N ILE A 280 9.60 -22.15 6.66
CA ILE A 280 9.66 -21.31 5.47
C ILE A 280 8.27 -21.35 4.84
N THR A 281 7.62 -20.19 4.70
CA THR A 281 6.36 -20.10 3.96
C THR A 281 6.66 -20.10 2.47
N PHE A 282 5.81 -20.76 1.69
CA PHE A 282 5.92 -20.83 0.25
C PHE A 282 4.53 -20.69 -0.35
N ASP A 283 4.25 -19.56 -0.97
CA ASP A 283 2.99 -19.26 -1.64
C ASP A 283 3.27 -19.01 -3.12
N MET A 284 2.75 -19.86 -4.00
CA MET A 284 2.95 -19.75 -5.44
C MET A 284 1.62 -19.47 -6.13
N GLY A 285 1.51 -18.27 -6.69
CA GLY A 285 0.40 -17.85 -7.52
C GLY A 285 0.63 -18.12 -9.02
N GLY A 286 -0.21 -17.49 -9.85
CA GLY A 286 -0.06 -17.55 -11.31
C GLY A 286 1.15 -16.76 -11.84
N THR A 287 1.50 -15.65 -11.20
CA THR A 287 2.53 -14.71 -11.68
C THR A 287 3.79 -14.68 -10.83
N SER A 288 3.67 -14.95 -9.53
CA SER A 288 4.76 -14.80 -8.57
C SER A 288 4.74 -15.87 -7.50
N THR A 289 5.87 -16.01 -6.82
CA THR A 289 6.04 -16.83 -5.62
C THR A 289 6.51 -15.95 -4.48
N ASP A 290 5.83 -16.03 -3.34
CA ASP A 290 6.12 -15.29 -2.12
C ASP A 290 6.66 -16.24 -1.03
N VAL A 291 7.82 -15.88 -0.47
CA VAL A 291 8.56 -16.69 0.51
C VAL A 291 8.89 -15.86 1.75
N CYS A 292 8.69 -16.41 2.94
CA CYS A 292 9.08 -15.78 4.21
C CYS A 292 9.75 -16.79 5.14
N LEU A 293 10.79 -16.33 5.84
CA LEU A 293 11.42 -17.10 6.91
C LEU A 293 10.75 -16.76 8.25
N VAL A 294 10.27 -17.79 8.94
CA VAL A 294 9.77 -17.72 10.31
C VAL A 294 10.77 -18.44 11.21
N ARG A 295 11.22 -17.74 12.25
CA ARG A 295 12.19 -18.25 13.22
C ARG A 295 11.62 -18.10 14.63
N ASP A 296 11.67 -19.17 15.40
CA ASP A 296 11.21 -19.21 16.80
C ASP A 296 9.76 -18.68 16.98
N GLY A 297 8.88 -18.95 15.99
CA GLY A 297 7.50 -18.49 15.94
C GLY A 297 7.33 -17.05 15.47
N GLU A 298 8.42 -16.34 15.16
CA GLU A 298 8.38 -14.95 14.72
C GLU A 298 8.74 -14.83 13.23
N PRO A 299 7.86 -14.22 12.40
CA PRO A 299 8.20 -13.92 11.02
C PRO A 299 9.25 -12.81 10.96
N ALA A 300 10.23 -12.96 10.06
CA ALA A 300 11.20 -11.91 9.79
C ALA A 300 10.51 -10.58 9.42
N LYS A 301 11.06 -9.45 9.87
CA LYS A 301 10.50 -8.11 9.66
C LYS A 301 11.49 -7.23 8.93
N LYS A 302 10.96 -6.35 8.08
CA LYS A 302 11.73 -5.37 7.32
C LYS A 302 11.06 -4.00 7.41
N ASN A 303 11.88 -2.93 7.42
CA ASN A 303 11.40 -1.55 7.53
C ASN A 303 11.45 -0.78 6.20
N VAL A 304 12.07 -1.35 5.17
CA VAL A 304 12.24 -0.71 3.86
C VAL A 304 11.99 -1.74 2.77
N ARG A 305 11.10 -1.42 1.84
CA ARG A 305 10.88 -2.23 0.63
C ARG A 305 11.04 -1.35 -0.59
N GLU A 306 11.56 -1.94 -1.66
CA GLU A 306 11.57 -1.30 -2.97
C GLU A 306 10.28 -1.67 -3.70
N ILE A 307 9.52 -0.67 -4.13
CA ILE A 307 8.27 -0.84 -4.90
C ILE A 307 8.37 0.03 -6.14
N ALA A 308 8.32 -0.60 -7.31
CA ALA A 308 8.52 0.07 -8.61
C ALA A 308 9.78 0.96 -8.69
N GLY A 309 10.86 0.55 -8.02
CA GLY A 309 12.13 1.29 -7.98
C GLY A 309 12.19 2.42 -6.93
N PHE A 310 11.17 2.56 -6.09
CA PHE A 310 11.14 3.54 -5.00
C PHE A 310 11.25 2.88 -3.63
N PRO A 311 12.07 3.43 -2.71
CA PRO A 311 12.04 2.99 -1.33
C PRO A 311 10.74 3.46 -0.68
N VAL A 312 9.97 2.50 -0.20
CA VAL A 312 8.81 2.69 0.67
C VAL A 312 9.20 2.16 2.04
N ARG A 313 9.21 3.04 3.03
CA ARG A 313 9.49 2.69 4.42
C ARG A 313 8.19 2.43 5.16
N MET A 314 8.07 1.22 5.66
CA MET A 314 6.93 0.74 6.45
C MET A 314 7.38 -0.52 7.17
N ARG A 315 6.80 -0.78 8.34
CA ARG A 315 7.01 -2.06 9.03
C ARG A 315 6.23 -3.13 8.27
N THR A 316 6.95 -4.09 7.68
CA THR A 316 6.37 -5.20 6.92
C THR A 316 6.97 -6.51 7.38
N VAL A 317 6.21 -7.59 7.20
CA VAL A 317 6.78 -8.94 7.15
C VAL A 317 7.77 -9.01 5.98
N ASP A 318 8.92 -9.64 6.20
CA ASP A 318 9.99 -9.77 5.20
C ASP A 318 9.65 -10.90 4.23
N ILE A 319 8.78 -10.57 3.27
CA ILE A 319 8.34 -11.45 2.20
C ILE A 319 9.19 -11.17 0.97
N HIS A 320 9.86 -12.21 0.49
CA HIS A 320 10.59 -12.20 -0.76
C HIS A 320 9.70 -12.69 -1.88
N THR A 321 9.46 -11.83 -2.86
CA THR A 321 8.68 -12.15 -4.06
C THR A 321 9.62 -12.48 -5.21
N ILE A 322 9.40 -13.62 -5.84
CA ILE A 322 10.10 -14.09 -7.04
C ILE A 322 9.09 -14.02 -8.20
N GLY A 323 9.50 -13.46 -9.35
CA GLY A 323 8.68 -13.36 -10.56
C GLY A 323 8.47 -14.67 -11.31
N ALA A 324 8.30 -15.77 -10.58
CA ALA A 324 8.04 -17.10 -11.12
C ALA A 324 6.78 -17.65 -10.49
N GLY A 325 5.84 -18.15 -11.30
CA GLY A 325 4.57 -18.72 -10.86
C GLY A 325 4.04 -19.72 -11.88
N GLY A 326 2.82 -20.20 -11.69
CA GLY A 326 2.22 -21.22 -12.55
C GLY A 326 2.03 -20.81 -14.02
N GLY A 327 1.98 -19.51 -14.31
CA GLY A 327 1.85 -18.94 -15.66
C GLY A 327 3.16 -18.46 -16.28
N SER A 328 4.30 -18.72 -15.64
CA SER A 328 5.60 -18.35 -16.18
C SER A 328 5.88 -19.07 -17.50
N ILE A 329 6.25 -18.29 -18.53
CA ILE A 329 6.51 -18.82 -19.87
C ILE A 329 7.90 -19.47 -19.88
N ALA A 330 7.96 -20.71 -20.35
CA ALA A 330 9.22 -21.39 -20.63
C ALA A 330 9.70 -21.05 -22.05
N TRP A 331 10.97 -20.71 -22.20
CA TRP A 331 11.59 -20.35 -23.48
C TRP A 331 13.05 -20.82 -23.52
N VAL A 332 13.62 -20.89 -24.71
CA VAL A 332 15.03 -21.24 -24.92
C VAL A 332 15.75 -20.00 -25.40
N ASP A 333 16.85 -19.64 -24.75
CA ASP A 333 17.66 -18.47 -25.14
C ASP A 333 18.54 -18.75 -26.36
N ASP A 334 19.17 -17.70 -26.90
CA ASP A 334 20.05 -17.81 -28.07
C ASP A 334 21.26 -18.75 -27.84
N GLY A 335 21.58 -19.05 -26.57
CA GLY A 335 22.62 -19.99 -26.16
C GLY A 335 22.14 -21.43 -26.00
N GLY A 336 20.85 -21.71 -26.22
CA GLY A 336 20.26 -23.04 -26.08
C GLY A 336 19.89 -23.44 -24.65
N LEU A 337 19.90 -22.50 -23.69
CA LEU A 337 19.52 -22.77 -22.30
C LEU A 337 18.00 -22.58 -22.10
N LEU A 338 17.38 -23.52 -21.40
CA LEU A 338 15.98 -23.40 -20.97
C LEU A 338 15.87 -22.35 -19.86
N LYS A 339 14.94 -21.40 -20.05
CA LYS A 339 14.55 -20.35 -19.12
C LYS A 339 13.07 -20.47 -18.78
N VAL A 340 12.67 -20.09 -17.57
CA VAL A 340 11.27 -20.09 -17.13
C VAL A 340 11.01 -18.81 -16.35
N GLY A 341 10.06 -18.00 -16.83
CA GLY A 341 9.78 -16.69 -16.25
C GLY A 341 10.63 -15.58 -16.90
N PRO A 342 10.74 -14.40 -16.25
CA PRO A 342 11.50 -13.28 -16.76
C PRO A 342 13.01 -13.54 -16.78
#